data_AF-A0A131Z8T1-F1
#
_entry.id   AF-A0A131Z8T1-F1
#
_cell.length_a   1.000
_cell.length_b   1.000
_cell.length_c   1.000
_cell.angle_alpha   90.00
_cell.angle_beta   90.00
_cell.angle_gamma   90.00
#
_symmetry.space_group_name_H-M   'P 1'
#
loop_
_entity.id
_entity.type
_entity.pdbx_description
1 polymer ?
#
loop_
_entity_poly.entity_id
_entity_poly.type
_entity_poly.pdbx_seq_one_letter_code
_entity_poly.pdbx_strand_id
1 'polypeptide(L)'
;TTKPPDKIGENVTAQIHIYYNSTYLQNISVKSKAEDNSTSTQEIPEIFEELFKKVESYFHEKKVMVNFTVQSAEKNDQIAVKYKGYSALNASGTLQNLLMLNNSQASMRTDIVFYYTKPVN
;
A
#
# COMPACT_ATOMS: atom_id res chain seq x y z
N THR A 1 -14.44 -4.94 39.17
CA THR A 1 -14.45 -5.35 37.74
C THR A 1 -13.62 -4.34 36.96
N THR A 2 -12.68 -4.79 36.13
CA THR A 2 -11.84 -3.92 35.29
C THR A 2 -12.63 -3.39 34.11
N LYS A 3 -12.62 -2.06 33.89
CA LYS A 3 -13.26 -1.39 32.75
C LYS A 3 -12.73 -2.03 31.45
N PRO A 4 -13.60 -2.47 30.52
CA PRO A 4 -13.13 -2.97 29.24
C PRO A 4 -12.33 -1.86 28.52
N PRO A 5 -11.22 -2.20 27.83
CA PRO A 5 -10.42 -1.19 27.15
C PRO A 5 -11.28 -0.41 26.15
N ASP A 6 -11.13 0.92 26.19
CA ASP A 6 -11.84 1.86 25.33
C ASP A 6 -11.41 1.65 23.86
N LYS A 7 -12.36 1.72 22.94
CA LYS A 7 -12.08 1.63 21.50
C LYS A 7 -11.44 2.94 21.03
N ILE A 8 -10.50 2.86 20.09
CA ILE A 8 -9.83 4.03 19.50
C ILE A 8 -9.95 4.00 17.99
N GLY A 9 -9.96 5.18 17.34
CA GLY A 9 -9.93 5.28 15.88
C GLY A 9 -11.26 5.01 15.17
N GLU A 10 -12.39 4.99 15.89
CA GLU A 10 -13.72 4.90 15.26
C GLU A 10 -13.94 6.07 14.29
N ASN A 11 -14.51 5.77 13.12
CA ASN A 11 -14.76 6.71 12.02
C ASN A 11 -13.50 7.33 11.40
N VAL A 12 -12.32 6.77 11.65
CA VAL A 12 -11.08 7.16 10.98
C VAL A 12 -10.82 6.20 9.83
N THR A 13 -10.66 6.73 8.61
CA THR A 13 -10.31 5.94 7.44
C THR A 13 -8.93 6.35 6.93
N ALA A 14 -8.00 5.39 6.90
CA ALA A 14 -6.70 5.54 6.27
C ALA A 14 -6.83 5.30 4.75
N GLN A 15 -6.34 6.26 3.98
CA GLN A 15 -6.39 6.24 2.52
C GLN A 15 -5.06 5.71 2.00
N ILE A 16 -5.08 4.53 1.40
CA ILE A 16 -3.88 3.78 1.06
C ILE A 16 -3.54 3.96 -0.41
N HIS A 17 -2.35 4.50 -0.67
CA HIS A 17 -1.77 4.57 -2.01
C HIS A 17 -0.60 3.61 -2.11
N ILE A 18 -0.62 2.78 -3.14
CA ILE A 18 0.33 1.69 -3.29
C ILE A 18 1.16 1.91 -4.53
N TYR A 19 2.47 1.86 -4.37
CA TYR A 19 3.40 1.70 -5.47
C TYR A 19 4.03 0.32 -5.41
N TYR A 20 4.31 -0.27 -6.57
CA TYR A 20 5.02 -1.54 -6.63
C TYR A 20 5.94 -1.62 -7.85
N ASN A 21 6.99 -2.43 -7.81
CA ASN A 21 7.83 -2.66 -8.98
C ASN A 21 7.35 -3.82 -9.84
N SER A 22 7.89 -3.91 -11.05
CA SER A 22 7.67 -5.00 -12.01
C SER A 22 7.84 -6.39 -11.42
N THR A 23 8.79 -6.56 -10.50
CA THR A 23 9.08 -7.88 -9.90
C THR A 23 8.01 -8.34 -8.91
N TYR A 24 7.20 -7.43 -8.37
CA TYR A 24 6.28 -7.76 -7.28
C TYR A 24 5.14 -8.68 -7.74
N LEU A 25 4.42 -8.31 -8.81
CA LEU A 25 3.23 -9.02 -9.29
C LEU A 25 3.50 -10.14 -10.30
N GLN A 26 4.73 -10.29 -10.82
CA GLN A 26 5.06 -11.29 -11.86
C GLN A 26 4.70 -12.74 -11.50
N ASN A 27 4.67 -13.09 -10.20
CA ASN A 27 4.38 -14.44 -9.73
C ASN A 27 3.07 -14.53 -8.93
N ILE A 28 2.25 -13.48 -8.95
CA ILE A 28 0.95 -13.47 -8.29
C ILE A 28 -0.08 -13.67 -9.39
N SER A 29 -0.88 -14.74 -9.30
CA SER A 29 -1.96 -15.00 -10.25
C SER A 29 -3.05 -13.94 -10.03
N VAL A 30 -2.92 -12.79 -10.67
CA VAL A 30 -3.88 -11.68 -10.53
C VAL A 30 -5.15 -12.06 -11.29
N LYS A 31 -6.24 -12.30 -10.57
CA LYS A 31 -7.58 -12.29 -11.16
C LYS A 31 -7.97 -10.82 -11.33
N SER A 32 -7.69 -10.24 -12.49
CA SER A 32 -8.25 -8.94 -12.86
C SER A 32 -9.75 -9.12 -13.06
N LYS A 33 -10.56 -8.31 -12.37
CA LYS A 33 -12.00 -8.24 -12.61
C LYS A 33 -12.21 -7.47 -13.92
N ALA A 34 -12.13 -8.19 -15.03
CA ALA A 34 -12.55 -7.64 -16.31
C ALA A 34 -14.04 -7.34 -16.24
N GLU A 35 -14.43 -6.07 -16.27
CA GLU A 35 -15.69 -5.63 -16.84
C GLU A 35 -15.65 -4.15 -17.25
N ASP A 36 -15.70 -3.97 -18.57
CA ASP A 36 -16.33 -2.91 -19.36
C ASP A 36 -15.96 -1.41 -19.17
N ASN A 37 -15.28 -0.91 -20.22
CA ASN A 37 -15.30 0.43 -20.81
C ASN A 37 -15.24 1.72 -19.95
N SER A 38 -14.20 2.50 -20.26
CA SER A 38 -14.12 3.97 -20.21
C SER A 38 -13.82 4.66 -18.88
N THR A 39 -12.60 4.51 -18.38
CA THR A 39 -11.65 5.60 -18.02
C THR A 39 -10.37 4.94 -17.50
N SER A 40 -9.21 5.56 -17.70
CA SER A 40 -7.89 5.00 -17.34
C SER A 40 -7.65 4.96 -15.82
N THR A 41 -8.50 4.29 -15.06
CA THR A 41 -8.20 3.84 -13.70
C THR A 41 -7.52 2.49 -13.80
N GLN A 42 -6.21 2.46 -13.55
CA GLN A 42 -5.47 1.21 -13.39
C GLN A 42 -6.21 0.34 -12.36
N GLU A 43 -6.72 -0.82 -12.77
CA GLU A 43 -7.39 -1.75 -11.87
C GLU A 43 -6.50 -2.06 -10.68
N ILE A 44 -7.02 -1.88 -9.46
CA ILE A 44 -6.30 -2.22 -8.23
C ILE A 44 -6.20 -3.74 -8.14
N PRO A 45 -4.98 -4.32 -8.06
CA PRO A 45 -4.84 -5.76 -7.89
C PRO A 45 -5.53 -6.24 -6.61
N GLU A 46 -6.40 -7.26 -6.72
CA GLU A 46 -7.23 -7.80 -5.62
C GLU A 46 -6.42 -8.16 -4.37
N ILE A 47 -5.16 -8.59 -4.55
CA ILE A 47 -4.26 -8.92 -3.45
C ILE A 47 -4.05 -7.75 -2.48
N PHE A 48 -4.08 -6.51 -2.95
CA PHE A 48 -3.90 -5.35 -2.08
C PHE A 48 -5.15 -5.06 -1.25
N GLU A 49 -6.34 -5.17 -1.84
CA GLU A 49 -7.59 -5.04 -1.09
C GLU A 49 -7.70 -6.13 -0.02
N GLU A 50 -7.39 -7.38 -0.37
CA GLU A 50 -7.38 -8.50 0.59
C GLU A 50 -6.35 -8.29 1.71
N LEU A 51 -5.16 -7.78 1.37
CA LEU A 51 -4.12 -7.49 2.35
C LEU A 51 -4.61 -6.46 3.37
N PHE A 52 -5.16 -5.34 2.91
CA PHE A 52 -5.60 -4.28 3.82
C PHE A 52 -6.86 -4.65 4.61
N LYS A 53 -7.74 -5.52 4.10
CA LYS A 53 -8.82 -6.13 4.88
C LYS A 53 -8.29 -6.99 6.04
N LYS A 54 -7.22 -7.75 5.83
CA LYS A 54 -6.57 -8.53 6.89
C LYS A 54 -5.91 -7.62 7.94
N VAL A 55 -5.25 -6.56 7.49
CA VAL A 55 -4.67 -5.54 8.39
C VAL A 55 -5.77 -4.88 9.23
N GLU A 56 -6.86 -4.45 8.61
CA GLU A 56 -8.02 -3.87 9.29
C GLU A 56 -8.57 -4.80 10.38
N SER A 57 -8.83 -6.06 10.02
CA SER A 57 -9.34 -7.09 10.95
C SER A 57 -8.43 -7.26 12.17
N TYR A 58 -7.11 -7.30 11.95
CA TYR A 58 -6.12 -7.42 13.02
C TYR A 58 -6.15 -6.22 13.98
N PHE A 59 -6.33 -5.00 13.46
CA PHE A 59 -6.45 -3.80 14.29
C PHE A 59 -7.78 -3.79 15.07
N HIS A 60 -8.89 -4.19 14.45
CA HIS A 60 -10.21 -4.23 15.08
C HIS A 60 -10.24 -5.23 16.24
N GLU A 61 -9.61 -6.40 16.10
CA GLU A 61 -9.44 -7.38 17.19
C GLU A 61 -8.72 -6.77 18.42
N LYS A 62 -7.82 -5.81 18.18
CA LYS A 62 -7.11 -5.06 19.23
C LYS A 62 -7.83 -3.79 19.67
N LYS A 63 -9.10 -3.63 19.28
CA LYS A 63 -9.96 -2.47 19.57
C LYS A 63 -9.48 -1.16 18.94
N VAL A 64 -8.71 -1.25 17.87
CA VAL A 64 -8.32 -0.12 17.03
C VAL A 64 -9.22 -0.14 15.80
N MET A 65 -10.27 0.69 15.80
CA MET A 65 -11.40 0.64 14.85
C MET A 65 -11.19 1.51 13.61
N VAL A 66 -9.94 1.64 13.16
CA VAL A 66 -9.61 2.36 11.92
C VAL A 66 -10.02 1.53 10.70
N ASN A 67 -10.50 2.19 9.66
CA ASN A 67 -10.80 1.56 8.37
C ASN A 67 -9.64 1.79 7.40
N PHE A 68 -9.43 0.89 6.46
CA PHE A 68 -8.41 1.02 5.41
C PHE A 68 -9.04 0.91 4.02
N THR A 69 -8.82 1.92 3.18
CA THR A 69 -9.30 1.93 1.80
C THR A 69 -8.14 2.08 0.84
N VAL A 70 -7.97 1.12 -0.08
CA VAL A 70 -6.97 1.24 -1.15
C VAL A 70 -7.52 2.18 -2.23
N GLN A 71 -6.88 3.33 -2.38
CA GLN A 71 -7.27 4.37 -3.33
C GLN A 71 -6.61 4.18 -4.70
N SER A 72 -5.34 3.78 -4.72
CA SER A 72 -4.61 3.51 -5.95
C SER A 72 -3.54 2.44 -5.77
N ALA A 73 -3.23 1.74 -6.85
CA ALA A 73 -2.12 0.80 -6.92
C ALA A 73 -1.40 0.93 -8.27
N GLU A 74 -0.21 1.51 -8.26
CA GLU A 74 0.52 1.91 -9.45
C GLU A 74 1.88 1.22 -9.54
N LYS A 75 2.20 0.74 -10.74
CA LYS A 75 3.54 0.20 -11.01
C LYS A 75 4.53 1.36 -11.18
N ASN A 76 5.61 1.34 -10.40
CA ASN A 76 6.72 2.29 -10.54
C ASN A 76 8.08 1.63 -10.22
N ASP A 77 8.85 1.35 -11.27
CA ASP A 77 10.19 0.76 -11.19
C ASP A 77 11.28 1.77 -10.76
N GLN A 78 10.99 3.08 -10.75
CA GLN A 78 11.97 4.14 -10.47
C GLN A 78 12.10 4.47 -8.97
N ILE A 79 11.18 3.97 -8.13
CA ILE A 79 11.20 4.24 -6.68
C ILE A 79 12.36 3.49 -6.00
N ALA A 80 12.64 2.24 -6.42
CA ALA A 80 13.69 1.42 -5.83
C ALA A 80 15.08 2.01 -6.09
N VAL A 81 15.80 2.31 -5.00
CA VAL A 81 17.22 2.66 -5.05
C VAL A 81 18.03 1.41 -4.71
N LYS A 82 19.03 1.07 -5.53
CA LYS A 82 19.98 -0.02 -5.25
C LYS A 82 21.31 0.54 -4.78
N TYR A 83 22.06 -0.23 -3.99
CA TYR A 83 23.44 0.12 -3.70
C TYR A 83 24.29 0.03 -4.97
N LYS A 84 25.22 0.98 -5.16
CA LYS A 84 26.09 1.00 -6.34
C LYS A 84 26.92 -0.29 -6.39
N GLY A 85 26.79 -1.05 -7.47
CA GLY A 85 27.52 -2.32 -7.68
C GLY A 85 26.88 -3.55 -7.01
N TYR A 86 25.71 -3.42 -6.38
CA TYR A 86 25.00 -4.54 -5.75
C TYR A 86 23.55 -4.63 -6.23
N SER A 87 22.98 -5.84 -6.22
CA SER A 87 21.54 -6.05 -6.47
C SER A 87 20.67 -5.66 -5.27
N ALA A 88 21.29 -5.49 -4.10
CA ALA A 88 20.62 -5.17 -2.84
C ALA A 88 19.93 -3.79 -2.87
N LEU A 89 18.72 -3.76 -2.30
CA LEU A 89 17.93 -2.55 -2.15
C LEU A 89 18.50 -1.66 -1.06
N ASN A 90 18.70 -0.38 -1.38
CA ASN A 90 18.92 0.68 -0.40
C ASN A 90 17.55 1.14 0.12
N ALA A 91 17.16 0.64 1.30
CA ALA A 91 15.87 0.95 1.90
C ALA A 91 15.70 2.44 2.21
N SER A 92 16.73 3.09 2.76
CA SER A 92 16.67 4.52 3.10
C SER A 92 16.53 5.41 1.86
N GLY A 93 17.30 5.13 0.80
CA GLY A 93 17.18 5.85 -0.47
C GLY A 93 15.82 5.61 -1.15
N THR A 94 15.32 4.38 -1.08
CA THR A 94 13.98 4.03 -1.62
C THR A 94 12.87 4.77 -0.88
N LEU A 95 12.93 4.83 0.45
CA LEU A 95 11.97 5.59 1.26
C LEU A 95 12.03 7.08 0.93
N GLN A 96 13.22 7.64 0.73
CA GLN A 96 13.37 9.04 0.34
C GLN A 96 12.72 9.32 -1.02
N ASN A 97 12.93 8.45 -2.02
CA ASN A 97 12.27 8.57 -3.32
C ASN A 97 10.74 8.49 -3.20
N LEU A 98 10.24 7.56 -2.37
CA LEU A 98 8.80 7.42 -2.13
C LEU A 98 8.19 8.68 -1.51
N LEU A 99 8.86 9.27 -0.51
CA LEU A 99 8.41 10.49 0.13
C LEU A 99 8.45 11.70 -0.80
N MET A 100 9.46 11.81 -1.67
CA MET A 100 9.53 12.87 -2.67
C MET A 100 8.36 12.79 -3.67
N LEU A 101 7.99 11.57 -4.08
CA LEU A 101 6.85 11.35 -4.96
C LEU A 101 5.53 11.66 -4.25
N ASN A 102 5.36 11.19 -3.00
CA ASN A 102 4.16 11.43 -2.22
C ASN A 102 3.96 12.91 -1.84
N ASN A 103 5.01 13.65 -1.52
CA ASN A 103 4.91 15.08 -1.20
C ASN A 103 4.36 15.92 -2.37
N SER A 104 4.35 15.37 -3.59
CA SER A 104 3.70 16.00 -4.76
C SER A 104 2.23 15.60 -4.98
N GLN A 105 1.75 14.58 -4.27
CA GLN A 105 0.46 13.90 -4.48
C GLN A 105 -0.45 13.89 -3.23
N ALA A 106 0.10 14.07 -2.03
CA ALA A 106 -0.64 14.01 -0.77
C ALA A 106 -1.65 15.16 -0.69
N SER A 107 -2.93 14.81 -0.75
CA SER A 107 -4.03 15.78 -0.74
C SER A 107 -4.78 15.78 0.59
N MET A 108 -4.71 14.70 1.37
CA MET A 108 -5.39 14.55 2.66
C MET A 108 -4.42 14.10 3.77
N ARG A 109 -4.76 14.47 5.02
CA ARG A 109 -3.97 14.11 6.21
C ARG A 109 -3.96 12.61 6.53
N THR A 110 -4.85 11.83 5.92
CA THR A 110 -5.02 10.39 6.15
C THR A 110 -4.39 9.53 5.06
N ASP A 111 -3.67 10.14 4.12
CA ASP A 111 -3.00 9.43 3.03
C ASP A 111 -1.75 8.70 3.57
N ILE A 112 -1.67 7.40 3.31
CA ILE A 112 -0.54 6.55 3.66
C ILE A 112 -0.03 5.89 2.38
N VAL A 113 1.26 6.01 2.14
CA VAL A 113 1.90 5.42 0.95
C VAL A 113 2.71 4.20 1.31
N PHE A 114 2.51 3.13 0.54
CA PHE A 114 3.29 1.90 0.62
C PHE A 114 4.07 1.66 -0.67
N TYR A 115 5.26 1.08 -0.55
CA TYR A 115 6.01 0.57 -1.68
C TYR A 115 6.29 -0.93 -1.51
N TYR A 116 5.84 -1.73 -2.47
CA TYR A 116 6.05 -3.18 -2.48
C TYR A 116 7.06 -3.59 -3.55
N THR A 117 8.06 -4.38 -3.14
CA THR A 117 9.13 -4.86 -4.00
C THR A 117 9.57 -6.25 -3.58
N LYS A 118 10.04 -7.06 -4.52
CA LYS A 118 10.75 -8.31 -4.23
C LYS A 118 12.25 -8.09 -4.44
N PRO A 119 13.10 -8.51 -3.50
CA PRO A 119 14.54 -8.55 -3.76
C PRO A 119 14.79 -9.52 -4.92
N VAL A 120 15.62 -9.08 -5.87
CA VAL A 120 16.08 -9.94 -6.97
C VAL A 120 17.14 -10.86 -6.37
N ASN A 121 16.80 -12.14 -6.20
CA ASN A 121 17.77 -13.19 -5.89
C ASN A 121 18.55 -13.58 -7.13
#